data_AF-A0A0H4X9C4-F1
#
_entry.id   AF-A0A0H4X9C4-F1
#
_cell.length_a   1.000
_cell.length_b   1.000
_cell.length_c   1.000
_cell.angle_alpha   90.00
_cell.angle_beta   90.00
_cell.angle_gamma   90.00
#
_symmetry.space_group_name_H-M   'P 1'
#
loop_
_entity.id
_entity.type
_entity.pdbx_description
1 polymer ?
#
loop_
_entity_poly.entity_id
_entity_poly.type
_entity_poly.pdbx_seq_one_letter_code
_entity_poly.pdbx_strand_id
1 'polypeptide(L)'
;MLLQTMTPGTPYEAARVDALLSQKGATARPDGVRRWSFKHGDVEIGELREGGQVVATELRVPLSDRTDLVREVLAEAVKLATEAGARLVDPQLGRPLTTQDDSSVLEQYVRTARYAGEVAGMPDALGAGSYAMESSTTSTGFQLSGRFLLIAIGILVALYLVVDSMVGQLGGR
;
A
#
# COMPACT_ATOMS: atom_id res chain seq x y z
N MET A 1 -1.72 2.45 9.93
CA MET A 1 -1.64 1.38 10.96
C MET A 1 -1.86 0.03 10.29
N LEU A 2 -1.37 -1.07 10.87
CA LEU A 2 -1.49 -2.42 10.31
C LEU A 2 -2.14 -3.39 11.30
N LEU A 3 -3.08 -4.19 10.84
CA LEU A 3 -3.54 -5.40 11.53
C LEU A 3 -2.72 -6.58 11.03
N GLN A 4 -1.99 -7.23 11.94
CA GLN A 4 -1.13 -8.37 11.64
C GLN A 4 -1.49 -9.57 12.50
N THR A 5 -0.95 -10.74 12.14
CA THR A 5 -1.01 -11.91 13.02
C THR A 5 -0.41 -11.61 14.40
N MET A 6 -0.94 -12.24 15.44
CA MET A 6 -0.41 -12.14 16.82
C MET A 6 1.05 -12.60 16.89
N THR A 7 1.35 -13.72 16.23
CA THR A 7 2.65 -14.39 16.30
C THR A 7 3.41 -14.21 15.00
N PRO A 8 4.60 -13.58 15.00
CA PRO A 8 5.43 -13.49 13.81
C PRO A 8 5.67 -14.86 13.17
N GLY A 9 5.59 -14.92 11.84
CA GLY A 9 5.78 -16.15 11.08
C GLY A 9 4.56 -17.06 10.97
N THR A 10 3.43 -16.74 11.62
CA THR A 10 2.18 -17.45 11.36
C THR A 10 1.35 -16.77 10.26
N PRO A 11 0.55 -17.53 9.50
CA PRO A 11 -0.30 -16.95 8.46
C PRO A 11 -1.29 -15.93 9.02
N TYR A 12 -1.48 -14.83 8.31
CA TYR A 12 -2.48 -13.83 8.64
C TYR A 12 -3.88 -14.24 8.15
N GLU A 13 -4.87 -14.23 9.04
CA GLU A 13 -6.25 -14.56 8.73
C GLU A 13 -7.05 -13.35 8.19
N ALA A 14 -6.73 -12.92 6.95
CA ALA A 14 -7.38 -11.77 6.32
C ALA A 14 -8.91 -11.88 6.26
N ALA A 15 -9.44 -13.07 5.92
CA ALA A 15 -10.87 -13.30 5.80
C ALA A 15 -11.65 -13.02 7.10
N ARG A 16 -11.05 -13.30 8.27
CA ARG A 16 -11.66 -13.02 9.57
C ARG A 16 -11.73 -11.52 9.82
N VAL A 17 -10.64 -10.81 9.54
CA VAL A 17 -10.59 -9.35 9.69
C VAL A 17 -11.56 -8.67 8.73
N ASP A 18 -11.66 -9.15 7.49
CA ASP A 18 -12.58 -8.63 6.49
C ASP A 18 -14.05 -8.84 6.88
N ALA A 19 -14.39 -9.99 7.44
CA ALA A 19 -15.73 -10.27 7.94
C ALA A 19 -16.11 -9.32 9.09
N LEU A 20 -15.18 -9.09 10.02
CA LEU A 20 -15.40 -8.15 11.14
C LEU A 20 -15.49 -6.70 10.67
N LEU A 21 -14.65 -6.28 9.72
CA LEU A 21 -14.73 -4.95 9.11
C LEU A 21 -16.08 -4.74 8.42
N SER A 22 -16.57 -5.73 7.70
CA SER A 22 -17.89 -5.68 7.04
C SER A 22 -19.02 -5.55 8.08
N GLN A 23 -18.94 -6.29 9.19
CA GLN A 23 -19.91 -6.17 10.30
C GLN A 23 -19.85 -4.79 10.98
N LYS A 24 -18.67 -4.17 11.04
CA LYS A 24 -18.46 -2.82 11.58
C LYS A 24 -18.75 -1.70 10.57
N GLY A 25 -19.34 -2.03 9.41
CA GLY A 25 -19.83 -1.04 8.44
C GLY A 25 -18.77 -0.57 7.43
N ALA A 26 -17.65 -1.28 7.27
CA ALA A 26 -16.75 -1.02 6.16
C ALA A 26 -17.44 -1.33 4.82
N THR A 27 -17.33 -0.43 3.85
CA THR A 27 -17.99 -0.52 2.55
C THR A 27 -16.97 -0.49 1.42
N ALA A 28 -17.24 -1.24 0.35
CA ALA A 28 -16.47 -1.14 -0.89
C ALA A 28 -17.01 0.02 -1.74
N ARG A 29 -16.11 0.83 -2.27
CA ARG A 29 -16.42 1.89 -3.23
C ARG A 29 -16.28 1.34 -4.66
N PRO A 30 -16.97 1.94 -5.67
CA PRO A 30 -16.88 1.49 -7.07
C PRO A 30 -15.47 1.50 -7.69
N ASP A 31 -14.53 2.25 -7.11
CA ASP A 31 -13.11 2.28 -7.51
C ASP A 31 -12.30 1.09 -6.96
N GLY A 32 -12.94 0.17 -6.22
CA GLY A 32 -12.32 -0.99 -5.60
C GLY A 32 -11.67 -0.70 -4.25
N VAL A 33 -11.69 0.55 -3.77
CA VAL A 33 -11.17 0.93 -2.46
C VAL A 33 -12.21 0.60 -1.39
N ARG A 34 -11.78 -0.01 -0.29
CA ARG A 34 -12.62 -0.22 0.88
C ARG A 34 -12.48 0.94 1.85
N ARG A 35 -13.58 1.35 2.45
CA ARG A 35 -13.64 2.50 3.34
C ARG A 35 -14.34 2.13 4.64
N TRP A 36 -13.80 2.62 5.75
CA TRP A 36 -14.44 2.58 7.06
C TRP A 36 -14.73 4.01 7.51
N SER A 37 -16.02 4.31 7.71
CA SER A 37 -16.46 5.66 8.06
C SER A 37 -16.53 5.84 9.57
N PHE A 38 -15.96 6.94 10.04
CA PHE A 38 -15.94 7.40 11.43
C PHE A 38 -16.61 8.77 11.54
N LYS A 39 -16.80 9.23 12.78
CA LYS A 39 -17.43 10.53 13.03
C LYS A 39 -16.59 11.69 12.46
N HIS A 40 -15.26 11.59 12.55
CA HIS A 40 -14.36 12.67 12.13
C HIS A 40 -13.71 12.45 10.74
N GLY A 41 -14.18 11.46 9.98
CA GLY A 41 -13.71 11.22 8.63
C GLY A 41 -13.71 9.75 8.23
N ASP A 42 -13.12 9.48 7.08
CA ASP A 42 -13.06 8.15 6.49
C ASP A 42 -11.64 7.59 6.55
N VAL A 43 -11.52 6.28 6.75
CA VAL A 43 -10.26 5.53 6.66
C VAL A 43 -10.32 4.60 5.46
N GLU A 44 -9.26 4.57 4.67
CA GLU A 44 -9.14 3.58 3.59
C GLU A 44 -8.54 2.29 4.14
N ILE A 45 -9.11 1.17 3.70
CA ILE A 45 -8.67 -0.17 4.05
C ILE A 45 -7.95 -0.77 2.85
N GLY A 46 -6.68 -1.06 3.04
CA GLY A 46 -5.82 -1.74 2.07
C GLY A 46 -5.43 -3.15 2.53
N GLU A 47 -4.79 -3.88 1.63
CA GLU A 47 -4.11 -5.13 1.94
C GLU A 47 -2.61 -4.93 1.74
N LEU A 48 -1.81 -5.39 2.70
CA LEU A 48 -0.37 -5.53 2.53
C LEU A 48 -0.08 -6.95 2.07
N ARG A 49 0.58 -7.09 0.91
CA ARG A 49 0.92 -8.38 0.31
C ARG A 49 2.42 -8.58 0.23
N GLU A 50 2.89 -9.75 0.63
CA GLU A 50 4.27 -10.21 0.47
C GLU A 50 4.24 -11.58 -0.22
N GLY A 51 5.01 -11.74 -1.30
CA GLY A 51 5.01 -12.99 -2.08
C GLY A 51 3.64 -13.40 -2.63
N GLY A 52 2.73 -12.44 -2.85
CA GLY A 52 1.35 -12.69 -3.31
C GLY A 52 0.36 -13.04 -2.19
N GLN A 53 0.83 -13.30 -0.97
CA GLN A 53 -0.01 -13.58 0.20
C GLN A 53 -0.32 -12.29 0.95
N VAL A 54 -1.57 -12.14 1.44
CA VAL A 54 -1.92 -11.03 2.34
C VAL A 54 -1.31 -11.30 3.72
N VAL A 55 -0.44 -10.39 4.17
CA VAL A 55 0.27 -10.48 5.44
C VAL A 55 -0.26 -9.51 6.49
N ALA A 56 -0.97 -8.47 6.07
CA ALA A 56 -1.63 -7.53 6.95
C ALA A 56 -2.81 -6.84 6.27
N THR A 57 -3.76 -6.36 7.06
CA THR A 57 -4.74 -5.36 6.61
C THR A 57 -4.24 -3.97 7.01
N GLU A 58 -4.17 -3.07 6.05
CA GLU A 58 -3.70 -1.70 6.25
C GLU A 58 -4.85 -0.75 6.50
N LEU A 59 -4.75 0.06 7.55
CA LEU A 59 -5.66 1.18 7.83
C LEU A 59 -4.92 2.49 7.53
N ARG A 60 -5.35 3.18 6.47
CA ARG A 60 -4.79 4.45 6.01
C ARG A 60 -5.64 5.61 6.51
N VAL A 61 -5.16 6.26 7.56
CA VAL A 61 -5.78 7.47 8.08
C VAL A 61 -5.28 8.67 7.27
N PRO A 62 -6.16 9.48 6.65
CA PRO A 62 -5.75 10.63 5.85
C PRO A 62 -5.00 11.66 6.68
N LEU A 63 -3.74 11.95 6.32
CA LEU A 63 -2.89 12.91 7.02
C LEU A 63 -3.59 14.27 7.16
N SER A 64 -3.71 14.73 8.40
CA SER A 64 -4.29 16.03 8.75
C SER A 64 -3.77 16.51 10.10
N ASP A 65 -3.96 17.78 10.39
CA ASP A 65 -3.68 18.41 11.69
C ASP A 65 -4.73 18.05 12.76
N ARG A 66 -5.89 17.53 12.35
CA ARG A 66 -6.97 17.08 13.23
C ARG A 66 -6.71 15.66 13.72
N THR A 67 -6.56 15.52 15.04
CA THR A 67 -6.17 14.24 15.68
C THR A 67 -7.35 13.37 16.11
N ASP A 68 -8.57 13.90 16.08
CA ASP A 68 -9.78 13.19 16.55
C ASP A 68 -10.02 11.89 15.78
N LEU A 69 -9.84 11.92 14.46
CA LEU A 69 -9.97 10.73 13.61
C LEU A 69 -8.96 9.65 14.01
N VAL A 70 -7.70 10.01 14.28
CA VAL A 70 -6.68 9.04 14.66
C VAL A 70 -7.02 8.37 15.99
N ARG A 71 -7.57 9.12 16.96
CA ARG A 71 -8.02 8.58 18.25
C ARG A 71 -9.17 7.58 18.08
N GLU A 72 -10.16 7.92 17.26
CA GLU A 72 -11.30 7.04 16.96
C GLU A 72 -10.83 5.75 16.28
N VAL A 73 -9.97 5.89 15.28
CA VAL A 73 -9.42 4.77 14.52
C VAL A 73 -8.59 3.87 15.42
N LEU A 74 -7.73 4.42 16.28
CA LEU A 74 -6.95 3.63 17.23
C LEU A 74 -7.87 2.83 18.15
N ALA A 75 -8.88 3.47 18.75
CA ALA A 75 -9.79 2.82 19.67
C ALA A 75 -10.56 1.66 19.02
N GLU A 76 -11.13 1.88 17.83
CA GLU A 76 -11.89 0.85 17.12
C GLU A 76 -11.00 -0.22 16.48
N ALA A 77 -9.81 0.14 16.01
CA ALA A 77 -8.86 -0.82 15.44
C ALA A 77 -8.28 -1.76 16.51
N VAL A 78 -8.08 -1.30 17.76
CA VAL A 78 -7.67 -2.18 18.87
C VAL A 78 -8.77 -3.19 19.22
N LYS A 79 -10.04 -2.76 19.23
CA LYS A 79 -11.18 -3.67 19.42
C LYS A 79 -11.27 -4.69 18.29
N LEU A 80 -11.19 -4.23 17.04
CA LEU A 80 -11.17 -5.08 15.85
C LEU A 80 -10.02 -6.10 15.91
N ALA A 81 -8.82 -5.68 16.26
CA ALA A 81 -7.65 -6.55 16.39
C ALA A 81 -7.91 -7.64 17.45
N THR A 82 -8.43 -7.25 18.60
CA THR A 82 -8.76 -8.16 19.70
C THR A 82 -9.81 -9.19 19.28
N GLU A 83 -10.92 -8.75 18.67
CA GLU A 83 -11.99 -9.62 18.16
C GLU A 83 -11.48 -10.58 17.07
N ALA A 84 -10.55 -10.12 16.23
CA ALA A 84 -9.96 -10.94 15.18
C ALA A 84 -8.90 -11.94 15.67
N GLY A 85 -8.39 -11.77 16.90
CA GLY A 85 -7.16 -12.47 17.31
C GLY A 85 -5.94 -12.02 16.50
N ALA A 86 -5.90 -10.73 16.15
CA ALA A 86 -4.81 -10.05 15.48
C ALA A 86 -4.17 -9.02 16.43
N ARG A 87 -3.02 -8.48 16.05
CA ARG A 87 -2.40 -7.34 16.72
C ARG A 87 -2.46 -6.10 15.84
N LEU A 88 -2.70 -4.95 16.45
CA LEU A 88 -2.55 -3.65 15.80
C LEU A 88 -1.11 -3.17 15.95
N VAL A 89 -0.49 -2.70 14.88
CA VAL A 89 0.89 -2.17 14.88
C VAL A 89 0.92 -0.83 14.15
N ASP A 90 1.68 0.12 14.68
CA ASP A 90 2.16 1.26 13.91
C ASP A 90 3.55 0.92 13.34
N PRO A 91 3.73 0.89 12.01
CA PRO A 91 5.04 0.64 11.39
C PRO A 91 6.17 1.53 11.92
N GLN A 92 5.85 2.75 12.33
CA GLN A 92 6.83 3.72 12.84
C GLN A 92 7.25 3.43 14.28
N LEU A 93 6.35 2.83 15.08
CA LEU A 93 6.62 2.48 16.48
C LEU A 93 7.16 1.06 16.63
N GLY A 94 6.96 0.19 15.62
CA GLY A 94 7.53 -1.15 15.56
C GLY A 94 7.05 -2.11 16.65
N ARG A 95 6.00 -1.75 17.39
CA ARG A 95 5.44 -2.53 18.50
C ARG A 95 3.92 -2.63 18.43
N PRO A 96 3.31 -3.65 19.05
CA PRO A 96 1.86 -3.72 19.19
C PRO A 96 1.30 -2.50 19.92
N LEU A 97 0.16 -2.02 19.46
CA LEU A 97 -0.56 -0.87 20.01
C LEU A 97 -1.73 -1.32 20.88
N THR A 98 -1.98 -0.51 21.91
CA THR A 98 -3.15 -0.56 22.77
C THR A 98 -3.85 0.80 22.76
N THR A 99 -5.03 0.89 23.39
CA THR A 99 -5.73 2.17 23.53
C THR A 99 -4.99 3.19 24.41
N GLN A 100 -4.00 2.75 25.20
CA GLN A 100 -3.19 3.61 26.06
C GLN A 100 -2.03 4.28 25.30
N ASP A 101 -1.74 3.83 24.08
CA ASP A 101 -0.64 4.35 23.26
C ASP A 101 -1.03 5.59 22.43
N ASP A 102 -2.19 6.18 22.71
CA ASP A 102 -2.78 7.30 21.96
C ASP A 102 -1.79 8.46 21.76
N SER A 103 -1.15 8.90 22.84
CA SER A 103 -0.17 9.99 22.85
C SER A 103 0.99 9.73 21.89
N SER A 104 1.59 8.53 21.94
CA SER A 104 2.74 8.16 21.11
C SER A 104 2.38 8.05 19.62
N VAL A 105 1.21 7.50 19.31
CA VAL A 105 0.69 7.40 17.95
C VAL A 105 0.40 8.79 17.37
N LEU A 106 -0.21 9.66 18.17
CA LEU A 106 -0.56 11.00 17.75
C LEU A 106 0.66 11.89 17.54
N GLU A 107 1.66 11.80 18.40
CA GLU A 107 2.91 12.54 18.23
C GLU A 107 3.55 12.20 16.88
N GLN A 108 3.65 10.91 16.56
CA GLN A 108 4.22 10.46 15.30
C GLN A 108 3.37 10.88 14.11
N TYR A 109 2.06 10.75 14.22
CA TYR A 109 1.14 11.15 13.17
C TYR A 109 1.22 12.65 12.86
N VAL A 110 1.19 13.50 13.89
CA VAL A 110 1.30 14.97 13.73
C VAL A 110 2.67 15.34 13.15
N ARG A 111 3.73 14.66 13.58
CA ARG A 111 5.07 14.83 13.01
C ARG A 111 5.08 14.52 11.52
N THR A 112 4.54 13.37 11.11
CA THR A 112 4.42 12.99 9.69
C THR A 112 3.54 13.95 8.90
N ALA A 113 2.41 14.39 9.46
CA ALA A 113 1.52 15.34 8.80
C ALA A 113 2.17 16.71 8.57
N ARG A 114 2.93 17.23 9.55
CA ARG A 114 3.69 18.47 9.38
C ARG A 114 4.77 18.33 8.32
N TYR A 115 5.57 17.26 8.35
CA TYR A 115 6.59 17.05 7.32
C TYR A 115 5.98 16.92 5.92
N ALA A 116 4.86 16.20 5.78
CA ALA A 116 4.15 16.10 4.51
C ALA A 116 3.65 17.47 4.04
N GLY A 117 3.12 18.30 4.94
CA GLY A 117 2.70 19.67 4.64
C GLY A 117 3.85 20.61 4.28
N GLU A 118 4.99 20.52 4.96
CA GLU A 118 6.20 21.32 4.69
C GLU A 118 6.86 20.93 3.36
N VAL A 119 6.96 19.63 3.07
CA VAL A 119 7.53 19.13 1.81
C VAL A 119 6.59 19.38 0.63
N ALA A 120 5.28 19.19 0.80
CA ALA A 120 4.28 19.55 -0.23
C ALA A 120 4.11 21.06 -0.39
N GLY A 121 4.49 21.85 0.62
CA GLY A 121 4.47 23.32 0.62
C GLY A 121 5.76 23.99 0.15
N MET A 122 6.79 23.23 -0.24
CA MET A 122 8.04 23.77 -0.79
C MET A 122 7.87 24.03 -2.31
N PRO A 123 8.04 25.27 -2.81
CA PRO A 123 7.76 25.61 -4.21
C PRO A 123 8.62 24.91 -5.28
N ASP A 124 9.69 24.19 -4.92
CA ASP A 124 10.60 23.54 -5.88
C ASP A 124 10.28 22.06 -6.16
N ALA A 125 9.11 21.57 -5.75
CA ALA A 125 8.60 20.25 -6.14
C ALA A 125 7.26 20.30 -6.90
N LEU A 126 6.99 21.39 -7.62
CA LEU A 126 6.01 21.41 -8.71
C LEU A 126 6.51 20.57 -9.88
N GLY A 127 6.41 19.25 -9.68
CA GLY A 127 6.77 18.21 -10.63
C GLY A 127 6.16 16.85 -10.32
N ALA A 128 5.14 16.74 -9.45
CA ALA A 128 4.27 15.56 -9.38
C ALA A 128 3.06 15.83 -8.47
N GLY A 129 1.94 16.24 -9.07
CA GLY A 129 0.63 16.14 -8.44
C GLY A 129 0.04 17.47 -8.00
N SER A 130 -0.65 18.15 -8.93
CA SER A 130 -1.98 18.78 -8.72
C SER A 130 -2.32 19.91 -9.71
N TYR A 131 -2.08 19.72 -11.02
CA TYR A 131 -2.87 20.40 -12.07
C TYR A 131 -3.00 19.49 -13.29
N ALA A 132 -4.07 18.72 -13.35
CA ALA A 132 -4.68 18.31 -14.62
C ALA A 132 -6.16 18.05 -14.37
N MET A 133 -6.94 19.12 -14.56
CA MET A 133 -8.36 19.09 -14.88
C MET A 133 -8.56 18.17 -16.10
N GLU A 134 -9.61 17.34 -16.05
CA GLU A 134 -10.19 16.52 -17.12
C GLU A 134 -9.33 16.28 -18.37
N SER A 135 -8.73 15.10 -18.42
CA SER A 135 -8.34 14.47 -19.68
C SER A 135 -8.77 13.02 -19.62
N SER A 136 -9.84 12.71 -20.34
CA SER A 136 -10.22 11.36 -20.77
C SER A 136 -8.97 10.58 -21.17
N THR A 137 -8.50 9.68 -20.30
CA THR A 137 -7.46 8.72 -20.66
C THR A 137 -7.58 7.46 -19.82
N THR A 138 -8.07 6.44 -20.48
CA THR A 138 -7.96 5.01 -20.22
C THR A 138 -6.75 4.62 -19.36
N SER A 139 -7.03 3.77 -18.38
CA SER A 139 -6.08 2.94 -17.63
C SER A 139 -4.84 2.56 -18.45
N THR A 140 -3.67 3.00 -18.01
CA THR A 140 -2.39 2.46 -18.49
C THR A 140 -1.60 2.00 -17.27
N GLY A 141 -1.87 0.76 -16.85
CA GLY A 141 -0.87 -0.03 -16.13
C GLY A 141 0.40 -0.14 -16.98
N PHE A 142 1.50 -0.59 -16.39
CA PHE A 142 2.78 -0.76 -17.07
C PHE A 142 2.64 -1.63 -18.34
N GLN A 143 2.31 -0.99 -19.46
CA GLN A 143 2.33 -1.60 -20.77
C GLN A 143 3.79 -1.54 -21.20
N LEU A 144 4.50 -2.67 -21.05
CA LEU A 144 5.65 -2.98 -21.88
C LEU A 144 5.22 -2.71 -23.33
N SER A 145 5.54 -1.52 -23.83
CA SER A 145 5.20 -1.16 -25.20
C SER A 145 5.80 -2.24 -26.11
N GLY A 146 5.03 -2.77 -27.07
CA GLY A 146 5.49 -3.85 -27.95
C GLY A 146 6.83 -3.56 -28.66
N ARG A 147 7.23 -2.29 -28.71
CA ARG A 147 8.55 -1.83 -29.15
C ARG A 147 9.69 -2.36 -28.28
N PHE A 148 9.55 -2.39 -26.96
CA PHE A 148 10.57 -2.97 -26.06
C PHE A 148 10.69 -4.49 -26.25
N LEU A 149 9.56 -5.18 -26.45
CA LEU A 149 9.58 -6.62 -26.74
C LEU A 149 10.27 -6.92 -28.08
N LEU A 150 10.00 -6.12 -29.12
CA LEU A 150 10.67 -6.27 -30.42
C LEU A 150 12.17 -5.96 -30.36
N ILE A 151 12.57 -4.95 -29.57
CA ILE A 151 13.99 -4.65 -29.35
C ILE A 151 14.67 -5.80 -28.60
N ALA A 152 14.04 -6.33 -27.55
CA ALA A 152 14.58 -7.45 -26.79
C ALA A 152 14.71 -8.73 -27.64
N ILE A 153 13.68 -9.05 -28.45
CA ILE A 153 13.71 -10.17 -29.40
C ILE A 153 14.81 -9.94 -30.45
N GLY A 154 14.93 -8.73 -31.00
CA GLY A 154 15.96 -8.40 -31.99
C GLY A 154 17.38 -8.59 -31.46
N ILE A 155 17.65 -8.16 -30.22
CA ILE A 155 18.94 -8.37 -29.56
C ILE A 155 19.22 -9.86 -29.37
N LEU A 156 18.22 -10.63 -28.96
CA LEU A 156 18.36 -12.06 -28.71
C LEU A 156 18.61 -12.85 -30.01
N VAL A 157 17.94 -12.48 -31.11
CA VAL A 157 18.19 -13.05 -32.44
C VAL A 157 19.58 -12.67 -32.95
N ALA A 158 20.01 -11.42 -32.77
CA ALA A 158 21.36 -11.00 -33.16
C ALA A 158 22.44 -11.78 -32.39
N LEU A 159 22.26 -11.95 -31.08
CA LEU A 159 23.15 -12.77 -30.26
C LEU A 159 23.15 -14.23 -30.72
N TYR A 160 21.99 -14.80 -31.02
CA TYR A 160 21.89 -16.17 -31.54
C TYR A 160 22.65 -16.33 -32.86
N LEU A 161 22.51 -15.41 -33.80
CA LEU A 161 23.23 -15.46 -35.08
C LEU A 161 24.75 -15.30 -34.92
N VAL A 162 25.19 -14.49 -33.96
CA VAL A 162 26.63 -14.38 -33.64
C VAL A 162 27.16 -15.69 -33.08
N VAL A 163 26.44 -16.31 -32.14
CA VAL A 163 26.83 -17.61 -31.59
C VAL A 163 26.81 -18.69 -32.66
N ASP A 164 25.77 -18.74 -33.50
CA ASP A 164 25.65 -19.69 -34.61
C ASP A 164 26.78 -19.52 -35.63
N SER A 165 27.15 -18.28 -35.97
CA SER A 165 28.28 -17.97 -36.85
C SER A 165 29.62 -18.42 -36.25
N MET A 166 29.84 -18.19 -34.95
CA MET A 166 31.05 -18.65 -34.26
C MET A 166 31.11 -20.19 -34.19
N VAL A 167 29.99 -20.84 -33.93
CA VAL A 167 29.88 -22.30 -33.90
C VAL A 167 30.06 -22.90 -35.31
N GLY A 168 29.53 -22.25 -36.34
CA GLY A 168 29.71 -22.65 -37.75
C GLY A 168 31.16 -22.50 -38.22
N GLN A 169 31.88 -21.48 -37.76
CA GLN A 169 33.32 -21.34 -38.03
C GLN A 169 34.19 -22.35 -37.27
N LEU A 170 33.71 -22.89 -36.14
CA LEU A 170 34.41 -23.90 -35.34
C LEU A 170 34.02 -25.35 -35.69
N GLY A 171 32.85 -25.56 -36.27
CA GLY A 171 32.27 -26.87 -36.62
C GLY A 171 32.31 -27.20 -38.11
N GLY A 172 33.38 -26.79 -38.79
CA GLY A 172 33.52 -26.80 -40.24
C GLY A 172 32.91 -28.00 -40.99
N ARG A 173 32.21 -27.66 -42.07
CA ARG A 173 32.27 -28.40 -43.32
C ARG A 173 32.83 -27.48 -44.39
#